data_AF-A0A8H7L0Z7-F1
#
_entry.id   AF-A0A8H7L0Z7-F1
#
_cell.length_a   1.000
_cell.length_b   1.000
_cell.length_c   1.000
_cell.angle_alpha   90.00
_cell.angle_beta   90.00
_cell.angle_gamma   90.00
#
_symmetry.space_group_name_H-M   'P 1'
#
loop_
_entity.id
_entity.type
_entity.pdbx_description
1 polymer ?
#
loop_
_entity_poly.entity_id
_entity_poly.type
_entity_poly.pdbx_seq_one_letter_code
_entity_poly.pdbx_strand_id
1 'polypeptide(L)'
;MMGESKAIWRLALEDILGINPSPDTRRRIPKMSAAELRSRAITALRMHRLWGTGIIKVESTSIKHLICPTDVVRAEIGPEGRWILTQHWDGALKLWNPSMTEPPLATIMAPAFEGTIAQDPIPPNMGLLLTASEEGQFAFTVDRHTSPSPEQVPSMAEERPRVWLLCPHVFALIMPSKMKLYQIPQFDLDEGLTPLKQAPSPFQVYDIDEAVDMASFHWRSPSCEHCHDGRYHTTDFHSALTICRVLPNPYDKDGEVLQHKMSSKFAQGLSRMLWHETSGRWDMPPPKMRFHSCVHSSRAPDHPGYLRLEISEKVDVTRIATIVTPLDQSFVDDLAWDESTGKICAVIPVQLDGEHHIKIVTIDLLE
;
A
#
# COMPACT_ATOMS: atom_id res chain seq x y z
N MET A 1 -26.12 33.01 7.53
CA MET A 1 -25.14 32.26 6.72
C MET A 1 -25.91 31.44 5.70
N MET A 2 -25.79 31.75 4.40
CA MET A 2 -26.28 30.83 3.37
C MET A 2 -25.48 29.54 3.50
N GLY A 3 -26.15 28.41 3.76
CA GLY A 3 -25.49 27.12 3.89
C GLY A 3 -24.72 26.80 2.62
N GLU A 4 -23.44 26.48 2.73
CA GLU A 4 -22.64 26.02 1.59
C GLU A 4 -23.35 24.83 0.96
N SER A 5 -23.60 24.91 -0.36
CA SER A 5 -24.35 23.88 -1.05
C SER A 5 -23.55 22.57 -1.05
N LYS A 6 -24.07 21.55 -0.34
CA LYS A 6 -23.55 20.17 -0.35
C LYS A 6 -23.26 19.68 -1.77
N ALA A 7 -24.07 20.11 -2.75
CA ALA A 7 -23.91 19.75 -4.15
C ALA A 7 -22.60 20.28 -4.78
N ILE A 8 -22.18 21.50 -4.42
CA ILE A 8 -20.93 22.09 -4.96
C ILE A 8 -19.73 21.27 -4.49
N TRP A 9 -19.64 21.01 -3.18
CA TRP A 9 -18.53 20.25 -2.61
C TRP A 9 -18.53 18.79 -3.05
N ARG A 10 -19.70 18.20 -3.27
CA ARG A 10 -19.83 16.87 -3.87
C ARG A 10 -19.23 16.83 -5.27
N LEU A 11 -19.64 17.73 -6.17
CA LEU A 11 -19.12 17.76 -7.54
C LEU A 11 -17.60 18.01 -7.57
N ALA A 12 -17.13 18.97 -6.78
CA ALA A 12 -15.70 19.25 -6.67
C ALA A 12 -14.90 18.02 -6.21
N LEU A 13 -15.39 17.30 -5.20
CA LEU A 13 -14.72 16.08 -4.71
C LEU A 13 -14.79 14.96 -5.75
N GLU A 14 -15.93 14.73 -6.40
CA GLU A 14 -16.07 13.72 -7.46
C GLU A 14 -15.09 13.98 -8.63
N ASP A 15 -14.86 15.25 -8.98
CA ASP A 15 -13.90 15.64 -10.01
C ASP A 15 -12.45 15.36 -9.60
N ILE A 16 -12.08 15.71 -8.36
CA ILE A 16 -10.74 15.42 -7.82
C ILE A 16 -10.50 13.92 -7.72
N LEU A 17 -11.48 13.16 -7.22
CA LEU A 17 -11.41 11.70 -7.10
C LEU A 17 -11.42 10.99 -8.45
N GLY A 18 -11.86 11.67 -9.51
CA GLY A 18 -11.68 11.20 -10.87
C GLY A 18 -10.22 11.08 -11.26
N ILE A 19 -9.36 11.98 -10.75
CA ILE A 19 -7.92 12.03 -10.99
C ILE A 19 -7.14 11.22 -9.95
N ASN A 20 -7.42 11.45 -8.67
CA ASN A 20 -6.80 10.73 -7.56
C ASN A 20 -7.83 9.77 -6.95
N PRO A 21 -7.94 8.54 -7.48
CA PRO A 21 -8.92 7.59 -7.00
C PRO A 21 -8.76 7.37 -5.50
N SER A 22 -9.84 7.61 -4.76
CA SER A 22 -10.03 7.11 -3.39
C SER A 22 -11.42 6.46 -3.35
N PRO A 23 -11.51 5.14 -3.61
CA PRO A 23 -12.77 4.40 -3.61
C PRO A 23 -13.55 4.58 -2.31
N ASP A 24 -12.87 4.64 -1.17
CA ASP A 24 -13.50 4.76 0.14
C ASP A 24 -14.10 6.15 0.35
N THR A 25 -13.34 7.21 0.01
CA THR A 25 -13.89 8.56 0.00
C THR A 25 -15.08 8.64 -0.97
N ARG A 26 -14.97 8.04 -2.16
CA ARG A 26 -16.02 8.06 -3.20
C ARG A 26 -17.32 7.40 -2.75
N ARG A 27 -17.25 6.21 -2.13
CA ARG A 27 -18.42 5.48 -1.61
C ARG A 27 -19.15 6.25 -0.52
N ARG A 28 -18.42 7.03 0.28
CA ARG A 28 -18.98 7.81 1.38
C ARG A 28 -19.63 9.12 0.96
N ILE A 29 -19.33 9.66 -0.22
CA ILE A 29 -19.84 10.96 -0.72
C ILE A 29 -21.34 11.19 -0.45
N PRO A 30 -22.25 10.23 -0.73
CA PRO A 30 -23.68 10.43 -0.49
C PRO A 30 -24.00 10.72 1.00
N LYS A 31 -23.29 10.06 1.91
CA LYS A 31 -23.47 10.12 3.37
C LYS A 31 -22.75 11.32 4.01
N MET A 32 -21.78 11.93 3.33
CA MET A 32 -20.99 13.05 3.88
C MET A 32 -21.82 14.33 4.10
N SER A 33 -21.46 15.07 5.13
CA SER A 33 -21.93 16.45 5.33
C SER A 33 -21.25 17.41 4.34
N ALA A 34 -21.80 18.62 4.15
CA ALA A 34 -21.15 19.64 3.32
C ALA A 34 -19.75 20.01 3.84
N ALA A 35 -19.58 20.09 5.17
CA ALA A 35 -18.30 20.38 5.81
C ALA A 35 -17.27 19.25 5.58
N GLU A 36 -17.71 17.99 5.65
CA GLU A 36 -16.85 16.83 5.38
C GLU A 36 -16.44 16.80 3.91
N LEU A 37 -17.37 16.98 2.96
CA LEU A 37 -17.06 17.05 1.53
C LEU A 37 -16.04 18.15 1.22
N ARG A 38 -16.23 19.34 1.82
CA ARG A 38 -15.28 20.45 1.69
C ARG A 38 -13.90 20.07 2.21
N SER A 39 -13.84 19.53 3.43
CA SER A 39 -12.57 19.13 4.04
C SER A 39 -11.83 18.12 3.15
N ARG A 40 -12.54 17.10 2.67
CA ARG A 40 -12.01 16.08 1.75
C ARG A 40 -11.52 16.67 0.42
N ALA A 41 -12.29 17.56 -0.18
CA ALA A 41 -11.90 18.22 -1.43
C ALA A 41 -10.61 19.06 -1.24
N ILE A 42 -10.51 19.79 -0.12
CA ILE A 42 -9.31 20.57 0.21
C ILE A 42 -8.10 19.65 0.43
N THR A 43 -8.24 18.58 1.20
CA THR A 43 -7.17 17.60 1.44
C THR A 43 -6.67 16.98 0.14
N ALA A 44 -7.59 16.50 -0.71
CA ALA A 44 -7.24 15.88 -1.97
C ALA A 44 -6.57 16.86 -2.94
N LEU A 45 -7.01 18.13 -2.97
CA LEU A 45 -6.36 19.18 -3.76
C LEU A 45 -4.97 19.55 -3.23
N ARG A 46 -4.80 19.65 -1.90
CA ARG A 46 -3.48 19.88 -1.28
C ARG A 46 -2.52 18.75 -1.63
N MET A 47 -2.98 17.51 -1.53
CA MET A 47 -2.21 16.32 -1.91
C MET A 47 -1.77 16.41 -3.38
N HIS A 48 -2.72 16.69 -4.29
CA HIS A 48 -2.41 16.87 -5.70
C HIS A 48 -1.32 17.93 -5.94
N ARG A 49 -1.44 19.10 -5.30
CA ARG A 49 -0.46 20.20 -5.42
C ARG A 49 0.90 19.82 -4.85
N LEU A 50 0.92 19.10 -3.73
CA LEU A 50 2.15 18.64 -3.08
C LEU A 50 2.96 17.74 -4.01
N TRP A 51 2.28 16.89 -4.80
CA TRP A 51 2.93 16.10 -5.85
C TRP A 51 3.36 16.90 -7.07
N GLY A 52 2.77 18.08 -7.29
CA GLY A 52 3.26 19.08 -8.23
C GLY A 52 4.56 19.76 -7.76
N THR A 53 5.09 19.40 -6.58
CA THR A 53 6.42 19.84 -6.13
C THR A 53 7.44 18.73 -6.40
N GLY A 54 8.60 19.07 -6.96
CA GLY A 54 9.65 18.07 -7.22
C GLY A 54 10.31 17.54 -5.93
N ILE A 55 10.37 18.37 -4.89
CA ILE A 55 10.93 18.02 -3.58
C ILE A 55 9.97 18.47 -2.49
N ILE A 56 9.59 17.53 -1.64
CA ILE A 56 8.72 17.72 -0.48
C ILE A 56 9.62 17.63 0.75
N LYS A 57 9.70 18.69 1.55
CA LYS A 57 10.43 18.66 2.82
C LYS A 57 9.42 18.49 3.95
N VAL A 58 9.60 17.47 4.76
CA VAL A 58 8.73 17.22 5.91
C VAL A 58 9.34 17.81 7.18
N GLU A 59 8.52 18.48 7.98
CA GLU A 59 8.94 19.05 9.27
C GLU A 59 8.86 18.01 10.39
N SER A 60 9.59 18.23 11.50
CA SER A 60 9.67 17.26 12.60
C SER A 60 8.34 17.09 13.35
N THR A 61 7.46 18.09 13.33
CA THR A 61 6.15 18.04 14.01
C THR A 61 5.20 17.04 13.35
N SER A 62 5.38 16.80 12.06
CA SER A 62 4.56 15.90 11.25
C SER A 62 5.03 14.44 11.34
N ILE A 63 5.89 14.12 12.32
CA ILE A 63 6.49 12.80 12.52
C ILE A 63 6.19 12.26 13.91
N LYS A 64 5.56 11.08 13.98
CA LYS A 64 5.30 10.38 15.25
C LYS A 64 6.05 9.06 15.31
N HIS A 65 6.33 8.60 16.53
CA HIS A 65 7.18 7.45 16.80
C HIS A 65 6.54 6.50 17.79
N LEU A 66 6.63 5.21 17.49
CA LEU A 66 6.39 4.14 18.45
C LEU A 66 7.61 3.23 18.48
N ILE A 67 8.17 3.04 19.66
CA ILE A 67 9.24 2.06 19.88
C ILE A 67 8.55 0.77 20.30
N CYS A 68 8.69 -0.26 19.48
CA CYS A 68 8.19 -1.61 19.78
C CYS A 68 9.36 -2.52 20.18
N PRO A 69 9.11 -3.50 21.05
CA PRO A 69 9.97 -4.69 21.14
C PRO A 69 10.13 -5.31 19.74
N THR A 70 11.23 -6.03 19.54
CA THR A 70 11.84 -6.44 18.26
C THR A 70 11.02 -7.27 17.28
N ASP A 71 9.74 -7.47 17.49
CA ASP A 71 8.94 -8.45 16.78
C ASP A 71 8.07 -7.86 15.67
N VAL A 72 7.99 -6.54 15.47
CA VAL A 72 7.19 -5.97 14.36
C VAL A 72 7.85 -6.25 13.01
N VAL A 73 7.18 -7.01 12.15
CA VAL A 73 7.65 -7.39 10.81
C VAL A 73 6.97 -6.63 9.67
N ARG A 74 5.81 -6.03 9.94
CA ARG A 74 5.03 -5.25 8.97
C ARG A 74 4.15 -4.23 9.67
N ALA A 75 3.92 -3.09 9.03
CA ALA A 75 2.93 -2.13 9.48
C ALA A 75 2.09 -1.60 8.30
N GLU A 76 0.79 -1.48 8.51
CA GLU A 76 -0.16 -1.02 7.50
C GLU A 76 -0.98 0.17 8.05
N ILE A 77 -1.14 1.22 7.24
CA ILE A 77 -2.03 2.33 7.57
C ILE A 77 -3.43 1.96 7.08
N GLY A 78 -4.39 2.04 8.00
CA GLY A 78 -5.79 1.81 7.67
C GLY A 78 -6.40 2.93 6.83
N PRO A 79 -7.54 2.67 6.18
CA PRO A 79 -8.24 3.65 5.36
C PRO A 79 -8.48 4.97 6.10
N GLU A 80 -8.13 6.06 5.43
CA GLU A 80 -8.24 7.42 5.94
C GLU A 80 -7.32 7.69 7.15
N GLY A 81 -6.23 6.94 7.28
CA GLY A 81 -5.22 7.13 8.32
C GLY A 81 -5.76 7.02 9.74
N ARG A 82 -6.87 6.27 9.92
CA ARG A 82 -7.64 6.18 11.18
C ARG A 82 -7.07 5.21 12.19
N TRP A 83 -6.25 4.28 11.74
CA TRP A 83 -5.58 3.32 12.59
C TRP A 83 -4.33 2.81 11.89
N ILE A 84 -3.47 2.16 12.64
CA ILE A 84 -2.28 1.49 12.12
C ILE A 84 -2.34 0.06 12.62
N LEU A 85 -2.15 -0.90 11.73
CA LEU A 85 -2.06 -2.30 12.10
C LEU A 85 -0.60 -2.72 12.05
N THR A 86 -0.11 -3.34 13.12
CA THR A 86 1.21 -3.94 13.15
C THR A 86 1.08 -5.45 13.19
N GLN A 87 1.89 -6.12 12.38
CA GLN A 87 2.06 -7.56 12.44
C GLN A 87 3.35 -7.87 13.20
N HIS A 88 3.22 -8.73 14.20
CA HIS A 88 4.32 -9.18 15.04
C HIS A 88 4.80 -10.57 14.60
N TRP A 89 6.03 -10.90 14.96
CA TRP A 89 6.70 -12.15 14.60
C TRP A 89 6.08 -13.37 15.30
N ASP A 90 5.49 -13.16 16.48
CA ASP A 90 4.67 -14.16 17.17
C ASP A 90 3.30 -14.39 16.49
N GLY A 91 3.00 -13.66 15.41
CA GLY A 91 1.74 -13.72 14.70
C GLY A 91 0.63 -12.85 15.30
N ALA A 92 0.90 -12.12 16.39
CA ALA A 92 -0.04 -11.16 16.94
C ALA A 92 -0.21 -9.98 16.01
N LEU A 93 -1.44 -9.48 15.94
CA LEU A 93 -1.78 -8.25 15.23
C LEU A 93 -2.22 -7.22 16.25
N LYS A 94 -1.60 -6.05 16.24
CA LYS A 94 -1.97 -4.94 17.13
C LYS A 94 -2.53 -3.80 16.31
N LEU A 95 -3.71 -3.35 16.70
CA LEU A 95 -4.38 -2.21 16.11
C LEU A 95 -4.12 -0.99 16.98
N TRP A 96 -3.58 0.06 16.38
CA TRP A 96 -3.20 1.29 17.04
C TRP A 96 -4.08 2.44 16.59
N ASN A 97 -4.27 3.42 17.47
CA ASN A 97 -4.76 4.72 17.03
C ASN A 97 -3.68 5.42 16.18
N PRO A 98 -4.01 6.47 15.40
CA PRO A 98 -3.04 7.16 14.55
C PRO A 98 -1.94 7.88 15.32
N SER A 99 -2.14 8.12 16.60
CA SER A 99 -1.14 8.71 17.49
C SER A 99 -0.17 7.68 18.06
N MET A 100 -0.39 6.39 17.75
CA MET A 100 0.41 5.26 18.21
C MET A 100 0.65 5.26 19.72
N THR A 101 -0.40 5.57 20.49
CA THR A 101 -0.30 5.58 21.95
C THR A 101 -0.60 4.22 22.54
N GLU A 102 0.14 3.83 23.58
CA GLU A 102 -0.16 2.65 24.39
C GLU A 102 -1.36 2.90 25.33
N PRO A 103 -2.18 1.87 25.63
CA PRO A 103 -2.17 0.54 25.01
C PRO A 103 -2.75 0.55 23.57
N PRO A 104 -2.49 -0.49 22.73
CA PRO A 104 -3.16 -0.62 21.45
C PRO A 104 -4.69 -0.66 21.61
N LEU A 105 -5.42 -0.21 20.59
CA LEU A 105 -6.88 -0.26 20.52
C LEU A 105 -7.43 -1.69 20.59
N ALA A 106 -6.71 -2.63 19.96
CA ALA A 106 -7.03 -4.04 20.01
C ALA A 106 -5.76 -4.88 19.78
N THR A 107 -5.73 -6.07 20.37
CA THR A 107 -4.73 -7.10 20.08
C THR A 107 -5.47 -8.36 19.64
N ILE A 108 -5.12 -8.85 18.45
CA ILE A 108 -5.71 -10.03 17.85
C ILE A 108 -4.60 -11.08 17.80
N MET A 109 -4.78 -12.15 18.56
CA MET A 109 -3.89 -13.31 18.48
C MET A 109 -4.41 -14.22 17.37
N ALA A 110 -3.50 -14.68 16.52
CA ALA A 110 -3.85 -15.78 15.62
C ALA A 110 -4.26 -17.00 16.46
N PRO A 111 -5.30 -17.77 16.04
CA PRO A 111 -5.68 -18.98 16.75
C PRO A 111 -4.46 -19.90 16.84
N ALA A 112 -4.19 -20.41 18.05
CA ALA A 112 -3.17 -21.43 18.24
C ALA A 112 -3.46 -22.58 17.28
N PHE A 113 -2.56 -22.82 16.32
CA PHE A 113 -2.73 -23.91 15.38
C PHE A 113 -2.63 -25.23 16.16
N GLU A 114 -3.72 -26.01 16.18
CA GLU A 114 -3.73 -27.34 16.79
C GLU A 114 -2.58 -28.19 16.23
N GLY A 115 -1.72 -28.69 17.12
CA GLY A 115 -0.58 -29.55 16.79
C GLY A 115 0.77 -28.86 16.65
N THR A 116 0.82 -27.52 16.68
CA THR A 116 2.07 -26.76 16.85
C THR A 116 2.31 -26.55 18.33
N ILE A 117 3.53 -26.81 18.80
CA ILE A 117 3.93 -26.42 20.16
C ILE A 117 3.70 -24.91 20.24
N ALA A 118 3.11 -24.41 21.33
CA ALA A 118 2.68 -23.02 21.52
C ALA A 118 3.83 -21.97 21.44
N GLN A 119 5.00 -22.34 20.93
CA GLN A 119 6.18 -21.51 20.77
C GLN A 119 6.65 -21.39 19.32
N ASP A 120 6.05 -22.09 18.35
CA ASP A 120 6.48 -21.96 16.96
C ASP A 120 5.85 -20.69 16.35
N PRO A 121 6.64 -19.65 16.05
CA PRO A 121 6.13 -18.39 15.53
C PRO A 121 5.46 -18.60 14.18
N ILE A 122 4.41 -17.81 13.90
CA ILE A 122 3.87 -17.72 12.54
C ILE A 122 5.01 -17.22 11.65
N PRO A 123 5.41 -17.94 10.60
CA PRO A 123 6.48 -17.48 9.73
C PRO A 123 6.09 -16.10 9.18
N PRO A 124 6.99 -15.10 9.13
CA PRO A 124 6.71 -13.74 8.64
C PRO A 124 6.29 -13.66 7.16
N ASN A 125 6.14 -14.82 6.52
CA ASN A 125 5.84 -15.06 5.11
C ASN A 125 4.50 -15.78 4.92
N MET A 126 3.75 -16.08 5.99
CA MET A 126 2.31 -16.31 5.81
C MET A 126 1.73 -14.97 5.34
N GLY A 127 1.35 -14.93 4.07
CA GLY A 127 0.65 -13.81 3.46
C GLY A 127 -0.66 -13.62 4.20
N LEU A 128 -0.62 -12.77 5.22
CA LEU A 128 -1.80 -12.37 5.94
C LEU A 128 -2.47 -11.34 5.06
N LEU A 129 -3.49 -11.75 4.31
CA LEU A 129 -4.33 -10.77 3.64
C LEU A 129 -5.19 -10.15 4.72
N LEU A 130 -4.81 -8.95 5.14
CA LEU A 130 -5.68 -8.10 5.91
C LEU A 130 -6.64 -7.43 4.93
N THR A 131 -7.91 -7.76 5.02
CA THR A 131 -8.94 -6.93 4.41
C THR A 131 -9.65 -6.22 5.54
N ALA A 132 -9.33 -4.95 5.73
CA ALA A 132 -10.07 -4.12 6.67
C ALA A 132 -11.25 -3.48 5.94
N SER A 133 -12.45 -3.73 6.45
CA SER A 133 -13.66 -3.03 6.04
C SER A 133 -13.68 -1.60 6.58
N GLU A 134 -14.50 -0.75 5.96
CA GLU A 134 -14.62 0.67 6.24
C GLU A 134 -15.10 0.99 7.68
N GLU A 135 -15.70 0.01 8.38
CA GLU A 135 -16.22 0.12 9.75
C GLU A 135 -15.30 -0.52 10.82
N GLY A 136 -14.10 -0.95 10.44
CA GLY A 136 -13.12 -1.53 11.37
C GLY A 136 -13.28 -3.03 11.61
N GLN A 137 -14.01 -3.74 10.73
CA GLN A 137 -14.02 -5.21 10.72
C GLN A 137 -12.86 -5.70 9.85
N PHE A 138 -12.11 -6.68 10.34
CA PHE A 138 -10.97 -7.26 9.64
C PHE A 138 -11.35 -8.67 9.16
N ALA A 139 -11.22 -8.94 7.88
CA ALA A 139 -11.19 -10.30 7.36
C ALA A 139 -9.72 -10.68 7.12
N PHE A 140 -9.31 -11.72 7.84
CA PHE A 140 -8.00 -12.32 7.75
C PHE A 140 -8.09 -13.52 6.82
N THR A 141 -7.28 -13.57 5.76
CA THR A 141 -7.02 -14.83 5.07
C THR A 141 -5.59 -15.23 5.35
N VAL A 142 -5.42 -16.37 6.02
CA VAL A 142 -4.13 -17.07 6.12
C VAL A 142 -4.16 -18.12 5.01
N ASP A 143 -3.34 -17.97 3.98
CA ASP A 143 -3.19 -19.03 2.98
C ASP A 143 -2.35 -20.18 3.58
N ARG A 144 -2.91 -21.40 3.53
CA ARG A 144 -2.31 -22.64 4.05
C ARG A 144 -2.14 -23.65 2.91
N HIS A 145 -1.60 -23.25 1.76
CA HIS A 145 -1.23 -24.21 0.73
C HIS A 145 0.11 -24.91 1.04
N THR A 146 -0.03 -26.09 1.67
CA THR A 146 0.91 -27.23 1.75
C THR A 146 2.36 -26.91 2.15
N SER A 147 2.66 -26.92 3.45
CA SER A 147 4.00 -27.23 3.91
C SER A 147 4.35 -28.69 3.56
N PRO A 148 5.51 -28.98 2.94
CA PRO A 148 6.09 -30.31 3.00
C PRO A 148 6.41 -30.67 4.47
N SER A 149 6.57 -31.96 4.77
CA SER A 149 6.89 -32.40 6.13
C SER A 149 8.18 -31.73 6.65
N PRO A 150 8.31 -31.50 7.97
CA PRO A 150 9.47 -30.82 8.57
C PRO A 150 10.84 -31.47 8.27
N GLU A 151 10.86 -32.70 7.74
CA GLU A 151 12.08 -33.45 7.45
C GLU A 151 12.68 -33.15 6.07
N GLN A 152 12.07 -32.27 5.25
CA GLN A 152 12.54 -31.95 3.90
C GLN A 152 12.67 -30.44 3.66
N VAL A 153 13.44 -29.72 4.48
CA VAL A 153 13.81 -28.33 4.17
C VAL A 153 15.25 -28.28 3.65
N PRO A 154 15.47 -28.29 2.32
CA PRO A 154 16.78 -27.97 1.78
C PRO A 154 17.07 -26.47 1.97
N SER A 155 18.33 -26.15 2.23
CA SER A 155 18.84 -24.80 2.53
C SER A 155 18.96 -23.89 1.29
N MET A 156 18.01 -23.94 0.36
CA MET A 156 17.95 -23.00 -0.75
C MET A 156 16.83 -21.99 -0.51
N ALA A 157 17.01 -20.78 -1.04
CA ALA A 157 16.07 -19.68 -1.02
C ALA A 157 14.77 -20.04 -1.77
N GLU A 158 13.98 -20.96 -1.21
CA GLU A 158 12.70 -21.37 -1.75
C GLU A 158 11.77 -20.15 -1.77
N GLU A 159 11.43 -19.75 -2.99
CA GLU A 159 10.54 -18.63 -3.27
C GLU A 159 9.18 -18.89 -2.60
N ARG A 160 8.84 -18.04 -1.65
CA ARG A 160 7.65 -18.21 -0.81
C ARG A 160 6.44 -17.58 -1.49
N PRO A 161 5.22 -18.14 -1.33
CA PRO A 161 4.02 -17.51 -1.84
C PRO A 161 3.84 -16.10 -1.26
N ARG A 162 3.49 -15.13 -2.10
CA ARG A 162 3.29 -13.72 -1.73
C ARG A 162 1.88 -13.29 -2.10
N VAL A 163 1.23 -12.55 -1.21
CA VAL A 163 -0.09 -11.99 -1.46
C VAL A 163 0.01 -10.48 -1.66
N TRP A 164 -0.54 -9.99 -2.77
CA TRP A 164 -0.39 -8.62 -3.25
C TRP A 164 -1.77 -8.01 -3.49
N LEU A 165 -2.10 -6.94 -2.78
CA LEU A 165 -3.32 -6.18 -3.04
C LEU A 165 -3.07 -5.27 -4.25
N LEU A 166 -3.66 -5.60 -5.41
CA LEU A 166 -3.47 -4.81 -6.63
C LEU A 166 -4.37 -3.57 -6.60
N CYS A 167 -5.60 -3.73 -6.10
CA CYS A 167 -6.56 -2.67 -5.81
C CYS A 167 -7.61 -3.16 -4.81
N PRO A 168 -8.56 -2.32 -4.36
CA PRO A 168 -9.63 -2.72 -3.44
C PRO A 168 -10.56 -3.83 -3.95
N HIS A 169 -10.45 -4.24 -5.22
CA HIS A 169 -11.29 -5.27 -5.84
C HIS A 169 -10.52 -6.53 -6.22
N VAL A 170 -9.18 -6.51 -6.24
CA VAL A 170 -8.37 -7.63 -6.75
C VAL A 170 -7.10 -7.77 -5.92
N PHE A 171 -6.80 -9.02 -5.54
CA PHE A 171 -5.47 -9.38 -5.05
C PHE A 171 -4.85 -10.50 -5.89
N ALA A 172 -3.53 -10.54 -5.92
CA ALA A 172 -2.74 -11.59 -6.53
C ALA A 172 -2.10 -12.48 -5.44
N LEU A 173 -2.08 -13.77 -5.68
CA LEU A 173 -1.29 -14.76 -4.97
C LEU A 173 -0.20 -15.25 -5.92
N ILE A 174 1.04 -14.84 -5.67
CA ILE A 174 2.21 -15.19 -6.46
C ILE A 174 2.89 -16.36 -5.77
N MET A 175 2.96 -17.52 -6.43
CA MET A 175 3.72 -18.71 -6.06
C MET A 175 4.89 -18.88 -7.04
N PRO A 176 5.92 -19.69 -6.75
CA PRO A 176 7.08 -19.85 -7.62
C PRO A 176 6.74 -20.15 -9.09
N SER A 177 5.77 -21.03 -9.30
CA SER A 177 5.38 -21.49 -10.64
C SER A 177 4.06 -20.89 -11.14
N LYS A 178 3.34 -20.11 -10.33
CA LYS A 178 2.00 -19.64 -10.70
C LYS A 178 1.66 -18.30 -10.05
N MET A 179 0.98 -17.44 -10.79
CA MET A 179 0.25 -16.30 -10.22
C MET A 179 -1.24 -16.55 -10.33
N LYS A 180 -1.97 -16.47 -9.21
CA LYS A 180 -3.42 -16.58 -9.15
C LYS A 180 -4.03 -15.24 -8.79
N LEU A 181 -5.08 -14.82 -9.49
CA LEU A 181 -5.80 -13.60 -9.18
C LEU A 181 -7.17 -13.90 -8.60
N TYR A 182 -7.51 -13.17 -7.55
CA TYR A 182 -8.74 -13.33 -6.80
C TYR A 182 -9.49 -12.00 -6.77
N GLN A 183 -10.80 -12.08 -6.95
CA GLN A 183 -11.67 -10.93 -6.76
C GLN A 183 -11.95 -10.79 -5.26
N ILE A 184 -11.78 -9.58 -4.73
CA ILE A 184 -12.18 -9.26 -3.37
C ILE A 184 -13.71 -9.16 -3.37
N PRO A 185 -14.41 -9.99 -2.56
CA PRO A 185 -15.85 -9.91 -2.46
C PRO A 185 -16.26 -8.50 -2.04
N GLN A 186 -17.28 -7.94 -2.69
CA GLN A 186 -17.95 -6.76 -2.16
C GLN A 186 -18.84 -7.22 -1.00
N PHE A 187 -18.52 -6.76 0.21
CA PHE A 187 -19.37 -7.00 1.36
C PHE A 187 -20.40 -5.88 1.44
N ASP A 188 -21.69 -6.26 1.46
CA ASP A 188 -22.74 -5.32 1.79
C ASP A 188 -22.74 -5.13 3.32
N LEU A 189 -22.46 -3.90 3.76
CA LEU A 189 -22.25 -3.58 5.17
C LEU A 189 -23.52 -3.82 6.00
N ASP A 190 -24.69 -3.77 5.35
CA ASP A 190 -25.99 -3.92 6.02
C ASP A 190 -26.36 -5.39 6.29
N GLU A 191 -25.71 -6.37 5.65
CA GLU A 191 -26.07 -7.80 5.78
C GLU A 191 -25.23 -8.57 6.81
N GLY A 192 -24.24 -7.93 7.43
CA GLY A 192 -23.32 -8.57 8.37
C GLY A 192 -22.34 -9.53 7.66
N LEU A 193 -21.10 -9.60 8.17
CA LEU A 193 -20.10 -10.50 7.60
C LEU A 193 -20.47 -11.96 7.88
N THR A 194 -21.01 -12.65 6.89
CA THR A 194 -21.04 -14.11 6.93
C THR A 194 -19.72 -14.64 6.35
N PRO A 195 -18.97 -15.47 7.09
CA PRO A 195 -17.78 -16.10 6.55
C PRO A 195 -18.12 -16.84 5.26
N LEU A 196 -17.32 -16.62 4.21
CA LEU A 196 -17.42 -17.40 2.99
C LEU A 196 -17.21 -18.87 3.35
N LYS A 197 -18.25 -19.70 3.13
CA LYS A 197 -18.19 -21.15 3.40
C LYS A 197 -17.24 -21.89 2.47
N GLN A 198 -16.79 -21.26 1.39
CA GLN A 198 -15.86 -21.80 0.41
C GLN A 198 -14.83 -20.75 0.04
N ALA A 199 -13.57 -21.17 -0.12
CA ALA A 199 -12.53 -20.31 -0.62
C ALA A 199 -12.89 -19.81 -2.03
N PRO A 200 -12.71 -18.51 -2.34
CA PRO A 200 -12.96 -18.01 -3.68
C PRO A 200 -12.04 -18.74 -4.66
N SER A 201 -12.58 -19.16 -5.80
CA SER A 201 -11.74 -19.68 -6.89
C SER A 201 -11.01 -18.50 -7.54
N PRO A 202 -9.74 -18.66 -7.95
CA PRO A 202 -9.08 -17.60 -8.70
C PRO A 202 -9.83 -17.38 -10.00
N PHE A 203 -10.17 -16.13 -10.32
CA PHE A 203 -10.81 -15.81 -11.60
C PHE A 203 -9.83 -15.91 -12.76
N GLN A 204 -8.53 -15.92 -12.46
CA GLN A 204 -7.47 -16.05 -13.44
C GLN A 204 -6.25 -16.72 -12.82
N VAL A 205 -5.62 -17.63 -13.57
CA VAL A 205 -4.39 -18.33 -13.19
C VAL A 205 -3.40 -18.17 -14.32
N TYR A 206 -2.15 -17.91 -13.96
CA TYR A 206 -1.03 -17.78 -14.88
C TYR A 206 0.07 -18.71 -14.44
N ASP A 207 0.65 -19.42 -15.40
CA ASP A 207 1.87 -20.18 -15.17
C ASP A 207 3.06 -19.22 -15.32
N ILE A 208 3.97 -19.26 -14.34
CA ILE A 208 5.24 -18.55 -14.37
C ILE A 208 6.24 -19.58 -14.88
N ASP A 209 6.53 -19.55 -16.18
CA ASP A 209 7.51 -20.47 -16.77
C ASP A 209 8.90 -20.17 -16.20
N GLU A 210 9.57 -21.20 -15.66
CA GLU A 210 10.94 -21.12 -15.08
C GLU A 210 11.99 -20.55 -16.05
N ALA A 211 11.69 -20.52 -17.35
CA ALA A 211 12.62 -20.12 -18.42
C ALA A 211 12.41 -18.68 -18.93
N VAL A 212 11.32 -18.01 -18.55
CA VAL A 212 11.14 -16.59 -18.85
C VAL A 212 11.55 -15.84 -17.61
N ASP A 213 12.65 -15.09 -17.74
CA ASP A 213 13.04 -14.03 -16.82
C ASP A 213 11.75 -13.41 -16.23
N MET A 214 11.46 -13.63 -14.94
CA MET A 214 10.18 -13.23 -14.30
C MET A 214 9.84 -11.74 -14.54
N ALA A 215 10.82 -11.00 -15.04
CA ALA A 215 10.92 -9.63 -15.44
C ALA A 215 9.86 -9.04 -16.39
N SER A 216 8.73 -9.67 -16.77
CA SER A 216 7.70 -8.90 -17.50
C SER A 216 6.34 -9.58 -17.61
N PHE A 217 5.65 -9.75 -16.48
CA PHE A 217 4.29 -10.29 -16.51
C PHE A 217 3.25 -9.25 -16.96
N HIS A 218 2.97 -9.16 -18.27
CA HIS A 218 1.97 -8.23 -18.80
C HIS A 218 0.54 -8.76 -18.58
N TRP A 219 -0.15 -8.23 -17.58
CA TRP A 219 -1.54 -8.56 -17.28
C TRP A 219 -2.51 -7.54 -17.88
N ARG A 220 -3.67 -7.98 -18.37
CA ARG A 220 -4.88 -7.16 -18.53
C ARG A 220 -5.90 -7.58 -17.48
N SER A 221 -6.13 -6.75 -16.45
CA SER A 221 -7.30 -6.93 -15.58
C SER A 221 -8.57 -6.70 -16.37
N PRO A 222 -9.39 -7.73 -16.60
CA PRO A 222 -10.72 -7.52 -17.14
C PRO A 222 -11.66 -6.89 -16.10
N SER A 223 -11.24 -6.84 -14.81
CA SER A 223 -12.13 -6.72 -13.66
C SER A 223 -12.05 -5.40 -12.89
N CYS A 224 -11.07 -4.51 -13.14
CA CYS A 224 -11.17 -3.13 -12.63
C CYS A 224 -10.78 -2.04 -13.65
N GLU A 225 -11.62 -1.84 -14.68
CA GLU A 225 -11.57 -0.64 -15.52
C GLU A 225 -11.70 0.66 -14.69
N HIS A 226 -12.39 0.58 -13.55
CA HIS A 226 -12.60 1.72 -12.66
C HIS A 226 -11.32 2.24 -11.99
N CYS A 227 -10.42 1.35 -11.57
CA CYS A 227 -9.30 1.66 -10.67
C CYS A 227 -8.03 2.06 -11.42
N HIS A 228 -7.78 1.44 -12.58
CA HIS A 228 -6.45 1.43 -13.20
C HIS A 228 -6.40 2.12 -14.57
N ASP A 229 -7.54 2.56 -15.13
CA ASP A 229 -7.62 3.14 -16.48
C ASP A 229 -6.97 2.23 -17.56
N GLY A 230 -6.91 0.93 -17.28
CA GLY A 230 -6.23 -0.07 -18.12
C GLY A 230 -4.70 -0.08 -18.04
N ARG A 231 -4.06 0.81 -17.27
CA ARG A 231 -2.62 0.76 -17.02
C ARG A 231 -2.33 -0.20 -15.88
N TYR A 232 -1.34 -1.05 -16.05
CA TYR A 232 -0.92 -1.98 -15.01
C TYR A 232 0.50 -1.68 -14.62
N HIS A 233 0.82 -1.89 -13.37
CA HIS A 233 2.20 -1.94 -12.95
C HIS A 233 2.54 -3.41 -12.66
N THR A 234 3.75 -3.79 -13.03
CA THR A 234 4.33 -5.07 -12.65
C THR A 234 5.53 -4.74 -11.79
N THR A 235 5.79 -5.59 -10.81
CA THR A 235 6.99 -5.44 -10.01
C THR A 235 7.77 -6.72 -10.10
N ASP A 236 8.99 -6.58 -10.58
CA ASP A 236 9.88 -7.69 -10.83
C ASP A 236 11.01 -7.65 -9.82
N PHE A 237 11.29 -8.79 -9.19
CA PHE A 237 12.39 -8.94 -8.25
C PHE A 237 13.55 -9.60 -8.98
N HIS A 238 14.50 -8.80 -9.46
CA HIS A 238 15.70 -9.32 -10.11
C HIS A 238 16.90 -9.14 -9.17
N SER A 239 17.41 -10.24 -8.62
CA SER A 239 18.74 -10.36 -7.98
C SER A 239 19.20 -9.15 -7.12
N ALA A 240 18.35 -8.68 -6.20
CA ALA A 240 18.52 -7.56 -5.25
C ALA A 240 17.94 -6.19 -5.65
N LEU A 241 17.33 -6.05 -6.82
CA LEU A 241 16.60 -4.84 -7.21
C LEU A 241 15.13 -5.14 -7.42
N THR A 242 14.28 -4.28 -6.86
CA THR A 242 12.86 -4.26 -7.14
C THR A 242 12.65 -3.33 -8.32
N ILE A 243 12.14 -3.82 -9.44
CA ILE A 243 11.87 -3.01 -10.63
C ILE A 243 10.37 -2.83 -10.74
N CYS A 244 9.89 -1.60 -10.74
CA CYS A 244 8.52 -1.33 -11.14
C CYS A 244 8.50 -1.00 -12.64
N ARG A 245 7.62 -1.67 -13.38
CA ARG A 245 7.28 -1.32 -14.74
C ARG A 245 5.86 -0.77 -14.78
N VAL A 246 5.68 0.42 -15.32
CA VAL A 246 4.36 1.01 -15.61
C VAL A 246 4.07 0.79 -17.08
N LEU A 247 3.06 -0.03 -17.37
CA LEU A 247 2.65 -0.32 -18.73
C LEU A 247 1.91 0.87 -19.35
N PRO A 248 2.03 1.07 -20.67
CA PRO A 248 1.27 2.10 -21.38
C PRO A 248 -0.23 1.86 -21.28
N ASN A 249 -1.01 2.89 -21.60
CA ASN A 249 -2.47 2.74 -21.72
C ASN A 249 -2.76 1.67 -22.81
N PRO A 250 -3.71 0.74 -22.61
CA PRO A 250 -3.98 -0.34 -23.56
C PRO A 250 -4.47 0.16 -24.93
N TYR A 251 -4.96 1.40 -25.00
CA TYR A 251 -5.34 2.08 -26.24
C TYR A 251 -4.19 2.85 -26.90
N ASP A 252 -3.07 3.03 -26.20
CA ASP A 252 -1.86 3.70 -26.68
C ASP A 252 -0.86 2.67 -27.21
N LYS A 253 -0.95 2.37 -28.50
CA LYS A 253 -0.11 1.35 -29.15
C LYS A 253 1.37 1.72 -29.21
N ASP A 254 1.67 3.01 -29.13
CA ASP A 254 3.03 3.55 -29.21
C ASP A 254 3.57 3.94 -27.83
N GLY A 255 2.80 3.70 -26.76
CA GLY A 255 3.19 4.03 -25.40
C GLY A 255 4.38 3.18 -24.94
N GLU A 256 5.39 3.83 -24.38
CA GLU A 256 6.56 3.14 -23.83
C GLU A 256 6.26 2.54 -22.45
N VAL A 257 6.84 1.38 -22.16
CA VAL A 257 6.88 0.82 -20.80
C VAL A 257 7.88 1.61 -19.99
N LEU A 258 7.42 2.30 -18.96
CA LEU A 258 8.29 3.04 -18.07
C LEU A 258 8.83 2.13 -16.99
N GLN A 259 10.13 2.22 -16.72
CA GLN A 259 10.80 1.36 -15.76
C GLN A 259 11.46 2.19 -14.66
N HIS A 260 11.07 1.96 -13.42
CA HIS A 260 11.68 2.54 -12.23
C HIS A 260 12.42 1.47 -11.45
N LYS A 261 13.73 1.66 -11.28
CA LYS A 261 14.54 0.81 -10.39
C LYS A 261 14.35 1.31 -8.97
N MET A 262 13.78 0.48 -8.12
CA MET A 262 13.55 0.75 -6.70
C MET A 262 14.67 0.10 -5.88
N SER A 263 15.28 0.92 -5.04
CA SER A 263 16.41 0.55 -4.19
C SER A 263 16.01 -0.19 -2.91
N SER A 264 14.71 -0.30 -2.62
CA SER A 264 14.18 -0.87 -1.37
C SER A 264 12.80 -1.48 -1.54
N LYS A 265 12.19 -1.88 -0.42
CA LYS A 265 10.74 -2.11 -0.33
C LYS A 265 9.98 -0.84 -0.72
N PHE A 266 8.78 -1.04 -1.25
CA PHE A 266 7.90 0.03 -1.73
C PHE A 266 6.49 -0.20 -1.19
N ALA A 267 5.73 0.88 -1.08
CA ALA A 267 4.32 0.87 -0.81
C ALA A 267 3.59 1.32 -2.08
N GLN A 268 2.53 0.61 -2.44
CA GLN A 268 1.70 0.95 -3.58
C GLN A 268 0.41 1.59 -3.10
N GLY A 269 0.03 2.70 -3.71
CA GLY A 269 -1.27 3.33 -3.52
C GLY A 269 -2.10 3.21 -4.78
N LEU A 270 -3.19 3.95 -4.80
CA LEU A 270 -4.21 3.83 -5.83
C LEU A 270 -3.75 4.46 -7.14
N SER A 271 -2.99 5.56 -7.09
CA SER A 271 -2.45 6.24 -8.26
C SER A 271 -0.93 6.33 -8.28
N ARG A 272 -0.29 6.17 -7.13
CA ARG A 272 1.17 6.32 -6.98
C ARG A 272 1.82 5.14 -6.30
N MET A 273 3.14 5.08 -6.45
CA MET A 273 3.99 4.24 -5.63
C MET A 273 4.89 5.13 -4.79
N LEU A 274 5.37 4.56 -3.69
CA LEU A 274 6.29 5.19 -2.76
C LEU A 274 7.39 4.18 -2.44
N TRP A 275 8.66 4.56 -2.55
CA TRP A 275 9.77 3.71 -2.12
C TRP A 275 10.85 4.53 -1.43
N HIS A 276 11.73 3.85 -0.70
CA HIS A 276 12.82 4.48 0.05
C HIS A 276 14.15 4.39 -0.72
N GLU A 277 14.94 5.46 -0.71
CA GLU A 277 16.30 5.45 -1.25
C GLU A 277 17.27 4.90 -0.21
N THR A 278 17.76 3.67 -0.39
CA THR A 278 18.85 3.16 0.46
C THR A 278 20.16 3.81 0.03
N SER A 279 20.73 4.63 0.92
CA SER A 279 22.02 5.26 0.65
C SER A 279 23.11 4.20 0.68
N GLY A 280 23.64 3.84 -0.48
CA GLY A 280 24.62 2.75 -0.67
C GLY A 280 26.04 3.00 -0.11
N ARG A 281 26.22 3.94 0.82
CA ARG A 281 27.52 4.29 1.39
C ARG A 281 27.46 4.38 2.91
N TRP A 282 27.97 3.34 3.57
CA TRP A 282 28.10 3.26 5.04
C TRP A 282 29.11 4.27 5.61
N ASP A 283 29.95 4.87 4.76
CA ASP A 283 31.05 5.78 5.09
C ASP A 283 30.66 7.26 5.16
N MET A 284 29.42 7.62 4.78
CA MET A 284 28.90 8.99 4.86
C MET A 284 27.93 9.12 6.03
N PRO A 285 27.81 10.30 6.68
CA PRO A 285 26.76 10.52 7.67
C PRO A 285 25.41 10.13 7.04
N PRO A 286 24.53 9.42 7.80
CA PRO A 286 23.33 8.85 7.23
C PRO A 286 22.55 9.99 6.56
N PRO A 287 22.37 9.94 5.23
CA PRO A 287 21.63 11.00 4.59
C PRO A 287 20.22 11.00 5.16
N LYS A 288 19.64 12.19 5.26
CA LYS A 288 18.22 12.37 5.54
C LYS A 288 17.42 11.37 4.72
N MET A 289 16.54 10.63 5.39
CA MET A 289 15.71 9.62 4.74
C MET A 289 14.92 10.24 3.59
N ARG A 290 15.01 9.58 2.42
CA ARG A 290 14.35 10.02 1.18
C ARG A 290 13.35 8.98 0.73
N PHE A 291 12.12 9.41 0.54
CA PHE A 291 11.14 8.63 -0.21
C PHE A 291 10.96 9.22 -1.59
N HIS A 292 10.74 8.36 -2.56
CA HIS A 292 10.45 8.74 -3.93
C HIS A 292 9.03 8.29 -4.24
N SER A 293 8.27 9.15 -4.91
CA SER A 293 6.96 8.81 -5.41
C SER A 293 6.85 9.09 -6.90
N CYS A 294 6.33 8.13 -7.65
CA CYS A 294 5.96 8.30 -9.05
C CYS A 294 4.49 7.94 -9.26
N VAL A 295 3.88 8.52 -10.29
CA VAL A 295 2.50 8.19 -10.69
C VAL A 295 2.52 6.99 -11.61
N HIS A 296 1.68 5.99 -11.36
CA HIS A 296 1.54 4.81 -12.23
C HIS A 296 0.18 4.71 -12.90
N SER A 297 -0.84 5.37 -12.35
CA SER A 297 -2.17 5.47 -12.96
C SER A 297 -2.39 6.90 -13.45
N SER A 298 -2.61 7.07 -14.75
CA SER A 298 -3.09 8.35 -15.28
C SER A 298 -4.38 8.11 -16.03
N ARG A 299 -5.43 8.82 -15.63
CA ARG A 299 -6.56 9.03 -16.52
C ARG A 299 -6.08 9.67 -17.82
N ALA A 300 -6.82 9.45 -18.91
CA ALA A 300 -6.56 10.14 -20.17
C ALA A 300 -6.42 11.67 -19.95
N PRO A 301 -5.52 12.37 -20.70
CA PRO A 301 -5.28 13.81 -20.52
C PRO A 301 -6.52 14.69 -20.66
N ASP A 302 -7.51 14.23 -21.42
CA ASP A 302 -8.81 14.87 -21.64
C ASP A 302 -9.85 14.52 -20.58
N HIS A 303 -9.48 13.78 -19.53
CA HIS A 303 -10.38 13.44 -18.45
C HIS A 303 -10.94 14.72 -17.80
N PRO A 304 -12.28 14.87 -17.66
CA PRO A 304 -12.91 16.10 -17.20
C PRO A 304 -12.36 16.66 -15.90
N GLY A 305 -11.89 15.79 -14.99
CA GLY A 305 -11.24 16.19 -13.75
C GLY A 305 -10.00 17.06 -13.96
N TYR A 306 -9.14 16.73 -14.94
CA TYR A 306 -7.92 17.53 -15.21
C TYR A 306 -8.27 18.90 -15.75
N LEU A 307 -9.23 18.96 -16.69
CA LEU A 307 -9.73 20.21 -17.26
C LEU A 307 -10.34 21.13 -16.21
N ARG A 308 -11.15 20.57 -15.30
CA ARG A 308 -11.85 21.35 -14.26
C ARG A 308 -10.94 21.83 -13.14
N LEU A 309 -9.84 21.13 -12.88
CA LEU A 309 -8.82 21.58 -11.94
C LEU A 309 -7.77 22.51 -12.59
N GLU A 310 -7.94 22.85 -13.87
CA GLU A 310 -6.99 23.65 -14.66
C GLU A 310 -5.57 23.04 -14.68
N ILE A 311 -5.48 21.72 -14.54
CA ILE A 311 -4.21 20.99 -14.61
C ILE A 311 -3.91 20.79 -16.09
N SER A 312 -3.23 21.78 -16.68
CA SER A 312 -2.83 21.75 -18.09
C SER A 312 -1.64 20.82 -18.37
N GLU A 313 -0.84 20.52 -17.34
CA GLU A 313 0.27 19.59 -17.46
C GLU A 313 -0.24 18.16 -17.38
N LYS A 314 0.01 17.38 -18.45
CA LYS A 314 -0.15 15.93 -18.41
C LYS A 314 0.56 15.42 -17.16
N VAL A 315 -0.07 14.49 -16.45
CA VAL A 315 0.61 13.75 -15.39
C VAL A 315 1.81 13.08 -16.00
N ASP A 316 2.97 13.64 -15.68
CA ASP A 316 4.24 13.11 -16.10
C ASP A 316 4.57 11.94 -15.18
N VAL A 317 4.31 10.74 -15.67
CA VAL A 317 4.62 9.47 -15.01
C VAL A 317 6.13 9.28 -14.80
N THR A 318 6.98 10.05 -15.53
CA THR A 318 8.43 10.09 -15.27
C THR A 318 8.80 11.00 -14.11
N ARG A 319 7.87 11.87 -13.68
CA ARG A 319 8.10 12.80 -12.58
C ARG A 319 8.14 12.06 -11.26
N ILE A 320 9.29 12.20 -10.59
CA ILE A 320 9.50 11.70 -9.24
C ILE A 320 9.40 12.87 -8.27
N ALA A 321 8.55 12.72 -7.26
CA ALA A 321 8.56 13.60 -6.10
C ALA A 321 9.45 12.98 -5.01
N THR A 322 10.43 13.73 -4.53
CA THR A 322 11.32 13.28 -3.45
C THR A 322 10.89 13.90 -2.12
N ILE A 323 10.49 13.06 -1.17
CA ILE A 323 10.14 13.42 0.19
C ILE A 323 11.38 13.29 1.06
N VAL A 324 11.84 14.38 1.66
CA VAL A 324 13.00 14.41 2.55
C VAL A 324 12.52 14.58 3.98
N THR A 325 12.81 13.60 4.83
CA THR A 325 12.47 13.65 6.25
C THR A 325 13.70 14.00 7.10
N PRO A 326 13.52 14.56 8.31
CA PRO A 326 14.61 14.81 9.25
C PRO A 326 15.11 13.54 9.97
N LEU A 327 14.71 12.33 9.52
CA LEU A 327 15.15 11.09 10.15
C LEU A 327 16.57 10.73 9.70
N ASP A 328 17.47 10.60 10.67
CA ASP A 328 18.85 10.18 10.48
C ASP A 328 18.93 8.65 10.45
N GLN A 329 18.24 8.04 9.48
CA GLN A 329 18.15 6.59 9.32
C GLN A 329 18.28 6.22 7.84
N SER A 330 19.10 5.22 7.55
CA SER A 330 19.44 4.82 6.18
C SER A 330 18.63 3.61 5.68
N PHE A 331 17.78 3.03 6.52
CA PHE A 331 17.09 1.79 6.21
C PHE A 331 15.64 1.80 6.68
N VAL A 332 14.75 1.34 5.81
CA VAL A 332 13.34 1.12 6.08
C VAL A 332 13.08 -0.35 5.83
N ASP A 333 12.69 -1.07 6.87
CA ASP A 333 12.39 -2.49 6.77
C ASP A 333 11.01 -2.72 6.17
N ASP A 334 10.02 -1.87 6.44
CA ASP A 334 8.71 -1.97 5.80
C ASP A 334 8.07 -0.59 5.59
N LEU A 335 7.19 -0.49 4.60
CA LEU A 335 6.58 0.76 4.19
C LEU A 335 5.12 0.54 3.82
N ALA A 336 4.25 1.34 4.42
CA ALA A 336 2.86 1.49 4.02
C ALA A 336 2.55 2.98 3.84
N TRP A 337 1.53 3.28 3.04
CA TRP A 337 1.09 4.64 2.87
C TRP A 337 -0.39 4.69 2.51
N ASP A 338 -1.05 5.76 2.94
CA ASP A 338 -2.42 6.08 2.61
C ASP A 338 -2.44 7.33 1.74
N GLU A 339 -2.66 7.14 0.44
CA GLU A 339 -2.68 8.19 -0.56
C GLU A 339 -3.81 9.21 -0.35
N SER A 340 -4.95 8.81 0.25
CA SER A 340 -6.07 9.74 0.46
C SER A 340 -5.80 10.73 1.58
N THR A 341 -4.94 10.37 2.53
CA THR A 341 -4.55 11.24 3.65
C THR A 341 -3.14 11.80 3.52
N GLY A 342 -2.28 11.23 2.69
CA GLY A 342 -0.88 11.61 2.61
C GLY A 342 -0.04 11.07 3.75
N LYS A 343 -0.52 10.07 4.47
CA LYS A 343 0.23 9.50 5.59
C LYS A 343 1.12 8.38 5.09
N ILE A 344 2.36 8.38 5.57
CA ILE A 344 3.33 7.31 5.34
C ILE A 344 3.60 6.65 6.69
N CYS A 345 3.69 5.32 6.71
CA CYS A 345 4.12 4.55 7.86
C CYS A 345 5.35 3.75 7.45
N ALA A 346 6.47 4.01 8.11
CA ALA A 346 7.72 3.32 7.89
C ALA A 346 8.09 2.53 9.14
N VAL A 347 8.50 1.27 8.95
CA VAL A 347 9.08 0.42 9.98
C VAL A 347 10.59 0.51 9.84
N ILE A 348 11.26 1.00 10.88
CA ILE A 348 12.70 1.31 10.87
C ILE A 348 13.38 0.49 11.97
N PRO A 349 14.37 -0.35 11.66
CA PRO A 349 15.18 -0.98 12.69
C PRO A 349 16.09 0.07 13.33
N VAL A 350 16.13 0.10 14.66
CA VAL A 350 16.99 1.02 15.43
C VAL A 350 17.75 0.21 16.45
N GLN A 351 19.00 0.59 16.71
CA GLN A 351 19.78 0.02 17.81
C GLN A 351 19.77 1.01 18.98
N LEU A 352 19.24 0.61 20.13
CA LEU A 352 19.22 1.41 21.36
C LEU A 352 19.88 0.58 22.45
N ASP A 353 20.88 1.14 23.13
CA ASP A 353 21.60 0.50 24.24
C ASP A 353 22.15 -0.91 23.94
N GLY A 354 22.49 -1.17 22.67
CA GLY A 354 23.00 -2.47 22.21
C GLY A 354 21.90 -3.50 21.89
N GLU A 355 20.65 -3.21 22.21
CA GLU A 355 19.49 -4.01 21.82
C GLU A 355 18.96 -3.55 20.46
N HIS A 356 18.50 -4.53 19.67
CA HIS A 356 17.72 -4.22 18.48
C HIS A 356 16.33 -3.74 18.93
N HIS A 357 15.77 -2.77 18.23
CA HIS A 357 14.40 -2.32 18.40
C HIS A 357 13.80 -2.04 17.03
N ILE A 358 12.46 -2.01 16.99
CA ILE A 358 11.74 -1.52 15.83
C ILE A 358 11.11 -0.19 16.20
N LYS A 359 11.34 0.82 15.35
CA LYS A 359 10.72 2.13 15.44
C LYS A 359 9.72 2.26 14.30
N ILE A 360 8.45 2.37 14.63
CA ILE A 360 7.42 2.69 13.64
C ILE A 360 7.29 4.21 13.59
N VAL A 361 7.38 4.74 12.37
CA VAL A 361 7.33 6.16 12.12
C VAL A 361 6.17 6.48 11.22
N THR A 362 5.29 7.38 11.67
CA THR A 362 4.26 7.96 10.82
C THR A 362 4.68 9.34 10.38
N ILE A 363 4.48 9.63 9.11
CA ILE A 363 4.83 10.90 8.48
C ILE A 363 3.55 11.44 7.85
N ASP A 364 3.10 12.60 8.29
CA ASP A 364 1.98 13.32 7.68
C ASP A 364 2.51 14.36 6.69
N LEU A 365 2.16 14.23 5.42
CA LEU A 365 2.61 15.17 4.39
C LEU A 365 1.79 16.46 4.35
N LEU A 366 0.66 16.53 5.05
CA LEU A 366 -0.28 17.65 4.98
C LEU A 366 -0.35 18.50 6.25
N GLU A 367 0.34 18.09 7.31
CA GLU A 367 0.38 18.76 8.62
C GLU A 367 1.55 19.75 8.75
#